data_AF-A0A9Q1F8P4-F1
#
_entry.id   AF-A0A9Q1F8P4-F1
#
_cell.length_a   1.000
_cell.length_b   1.000
_cell.length_c   1.000
_cell.angle_alpha   90.00
_cell.angle_beta   90.00
_cell.angle_gamma   90.00
#
_symmetry.space_group_name_H-M   'P 1'
#
loop_
_entity.id
_entity.type
_entity.pdbx_description
1 polymer ?
#
loop_
_entity_poly.entity_id
_entity_poly.type
_entity_poly.pdbx_seq_one_letter_code
_entity_poly.pdbx_strand_id
1 'polypeptide(L)'
;MTSDLQHLSSANFSSASESVDFYNNSLRSLLDFHAPVKTRAVTFSRSAPWFTCELREMKAAGRVLERRFKASGLTVHRLAYRKHQKAYSKSLRDARSQFYSNIINNSPGNSKQLFSTINHLLKQQTPSHTGTTEEQCNNFIAYFSAKIDTIRSLLSSSSTLPAPTTDPQPEISQPLYCFSEISQRDVEGIISKMKPSTCALDPCPTALGFQHLLHVLEPRYHIPNRQVFTEKQIPTLYDKVRREIAGSLRNAQRVAITVDGWTSRATDSYVTVTAHYIDDEWVLQSHVLQTRVFNEAHTGNNLAVLLQDACGEWNLEDPALVMDNAKNMILAGRGAGLEPHVRCITHTLNLASQKCLKVDRVSELLVKVRKVVTFFHRSPKASEALREMQAQLHLPKHKVVHDVSTRWNSSLDMLERFWEQQPAVLNVLMSRKIKRAEDMASLTEEYMALIQEVIKLMSPLKVATTLLSEEKNLTI
;
A
#
# COMPACT_ATOMS: atom_id res chain seq x y z
N MET A 1 -33.25 5.59 14.81
CA MET A 1 -32.17 4.59 14.62
C MET A 1 -31.88 3.81 15.91
N THR A 2 -31.51 4.43 17.05
CA THR A 2 -31.24 3.70 18.31
C THR A 2 -32.45 2.94 18.87
N SER A 3 -33.67 3.48 18.76
CA SER A 3 -34.92 2.78 19.09
C SER A 3 -35.16 1.59 18.17
N ASP A 4 -34.90 1.76 16.88
CA ASP A 4 -35.26 0.79 15.85
C ASP A 4 -34.28 -0.39 15.83
N LEU A 5 -33.05 -0.17 16.30
CA LEU A 5 -32.04 -1.20 16.50
C LEU A 5 -32.34 -2.11 17.71
N GLN A 6 -33.20 -1.70 18.65
CA GLN A 6 -33.59 -2.55 19.79
C GLN A 6 -34.38 -3.80 19.36
N HIS A 7 -34.97 -3.79 18.16
CA HIS A 7 -35.67 -4.94 17.59
C HIS A 7 -34.72 -6.04 17.08
N LEU A 8 -33.41 -5.80 17.05
CA LEU A 8 -32.42 -6.81 16.67
C LEU A 8 -32.16 -7.87 17.74
N SER A 9 -32.49 -7.60 19.01
CA SER A 9 -32.21 -8.50 20.14
C SER A 9 -33.38 -9.39 20.56
N SER A 10 -34.55 -9.24 19.92
CA SER A 10 -35.81 -9.84 20.39
C SER A 10 -36.27 -11.11 19.66
N ALA A 11 -35.42 -11.71 18.82
CA ALA A 11 -35.80 -12.83 17.97
C ALA A 11 -35.07 -14.13 18.35
N ASN A 12 -35.84 -15.19 18.59
CA ASN A 12 -35.33 -16.55 18.77
C ASN A 12 -35.18 -17.20 17.39
N PHE A 13 -33.97 -17.62 17.03
CA PHE A 13 -33.66 -18.23 15.74
C PHE A 13 -33.37 -19.71 15.89
N SER A 14 -33.76 -20.50 14.88
CA SER A 14 -33.57 -21.96 14.88
C SER A 14 -32.23 -22.39 14.28
N SER A 15 -31.57 -21.49 13.54
CA SER A 15 -30.22 -21.69 12.99
C SER A 15 -29.39 -20.40 12.95
N ALA A 16 -28.06 -20.54 12.94
CA ALA A 16 -27.15 -19.40 12.83
C ALA A 16 -27.29 -18.64 11.51
N SER A 17 -27.67 -19.32 10.42
CA SER A 17 -27.88 -18.68 9.12
C SER A 17 -29.09 -17.74 9.16
N GLU A 18 -30.18 -18.15 9.79
CA GLU A 18 -31.37 -17.32 10.00
C GLU A 18 -31.04 -16.07 10.83
N SER A 19 -30.22 -16.21 11.88
CA SER A 19 -29.77 -15.07 12.69
C SER A 19 -28.96 -14.07 11.87
N VAL A 20 -28.06 -14.55 11.02
CA VAL A 20 -27.22 -13.71 10.15
C VAL A 20 -28.04 -13.02 9.07
N ASP A 21 -28.97 -13.74 8.44
CA ASP A 21 -29.85 -13.18 7.41
C ASP A 21 -30.80 -12.13 8.01
N PHE A 22 -31.37 -12.41 9.18
CA PHE A 22 -32.20 -11.44 9.91
C PHE A 22 -31.40 -10.18 10.27
N TYR A 23 -30.20 -10.33 10.82
CA TYR A 23 -29.31 -9.22 11.17
C TYR A 23 -28.98 -8.36 9.95
N ASN A 24 -28.54 -8.98 8.86
CA ASN A 24 -28.16 -8.29 7.62
C ASN A 24 -29.34 -7.56 6.97
N ASN A 25 -30.50 -8.23 6.87
CA ASN A 25 -31.67 -7.66 6.21
C ASN A 25 -32.30 -6.54 7.04
N SER A 26 -32.35 -6.70 8.36
CA SER A 26 -32.89 -5.68 9.27
C SER A 26 -32.01 -4.42 9.28
N LEU A 27 -30.69 -4.57 9.35
CA LEU A 27 -29.77 -3.43 9.30
C LEU A 27 -29.78 -2.71 7.96
N ARG A 28 -29.82 -3.43 6.83
CA ARG A 28 -29.96 -2.81 5.50
C ARG A 28 -31.26 -2.02 5.39
N SER A 29 -32.38 -2.62 5.81
CA SER A 29 -33.69 -1.96 5.75
C SER A 29 -33.75 -0.70 6.61
N LEU A 30 -33.18 -0.75 7.82
CA LEU A 30 -33.08 0.41 8.72
C LEU A 30 -32.16 1.50 8.15
N LEU A 31 -31.04 1.11 7.53
CA LEU A 31 -30.12 2.04 6.90
C LEU A 31 -30.78 2.75 5.70
N ASP A 32 -31.49 2.01 4.85
CA ASP A 32 -32.22 2.59 3.71
C ASP A 32 -33.36 3.51 4.16
N PHE A 33 -34.03 3.19 5.26
CA PHE A 33 -35.08 4.03 5.85
C PHE A 33 -34.54 5.35 6.40
N HIS A 34 -33.45 5.32 7.20
CA HIS A 34 -32.90 6.51 7.85
C HIS A 34 -31.93 7.31 6.97
N ALA A 35 -31.24 6.65 6.05
CA ALA A 35 -30.17 7.23 5.23
C ALA A 35 -30.20 6.67 3.79
N PRO A 36 -31.26 6.98 3.01
CA PRO A 36 -31.41 6.46 1.66
C PRO A 36 -30.24 6.87 0.77
N VAL A 37 -29.74 5.93 -0.03
CA VAL A 37 -28.62 6.15 -0.96
C VAL A 37 -28.98 7.27 -1.94
N LYS A 38 -28.22 8.37 -1.89
CA LYS A 38 -28.34 9.50 -2.83
C LYS A 38 -27.10 9.59 -3.70
N THR A 39 -27.24 9.32 -4.98
CA THR A 39 -26.15 9.49 -5.94
C THR A 39 -25.95 10.98 -6.25
N ARG A 40 -24.75 11.49 -6.04
CA ARG A 40 -24.36 12.85 -6.45
C ARG A 40 -23.11 12.76 -7.33
N ALA A 41 -23.11 13.50 -8.44
CA ALA A 41 -21.91 13.65 -9.25
C ALA A 41 -20.89 14.51 -8.48
N VAL A 42 -19.81 13.89 -8.00
CA VAL A 42 -18.69 14.58 -7.35
C VAL A 42 -17.49 14.57 -8.30
N THR A 43 -17.13 15.75 -8.79
CA THR A 43 -15.88 15.93 -9.55
C THR A 43 -14.75 16.23 -8.58
N PHE A 44 -13.82 15.29 -8.41
CA PHE A 44 -12.56 15.53 -7.71
C PHE A 44 -11.61 16.28 -8.64
N SER A 45 -11.74 17.61 -8.71
CA SER A 45 -10.75 18.45 -9.38
C SER A 45 -9.61 18.73 -8.41
N ARG A 46 -8.45 18.09 -8.61
CA ARG A 46 -7.19 18.67 -8.14
C ARG A 46 -7.02 20.00 -8.87
N SER A 47 -6.83 21.09 -8.14
CA SER A 47 -6.55 22.39 -8.77
C SER A 47 -5.27 22.24 -9.59
N ALA A 48 -5.30 22.70 -10.84
CA ALA A 48 -4.15 22.56 -11.71
C ALA A 48 -2.92 23.28 -11.09
N PRO A 49 -1.69 22.75 -11.24
CA PRO A 49 -0.49 23.32 -10.61
C PRO A 49 -0.22 24.79 -10.97
N TRP A 50 -0.70 25.25 -12.13
CA TRP A 50 -0.60 26.65 -12.59
C TRP A 50 -1.71 27.57 -12.05
N PHE A 51 -2.62 27.06 -11.21
CA PHE A 51 -3.75 27.82 -10.68
C PHE A 51 -3.37 28.60 -9.40
N THR A 52 -3.03 29.88 -9.57
CA THR A 52 -2.49 30.77 -8.53
C THR A 52 -3.55 31.29 -7.55
N CYS A 53 -3.11 31.88 -6.43
CA CYS A 53 -4.00 32.58 -5.49
C CYS A 53 -4.72 33.76 -6.15
N GLU A 54 -4.03 34.52 -7.00
CA GLU A 54 -4.63 35.62 -7.79
C GLU A 54 -5.79 35.11 -8.67
N LEU A 55 -5.65 33.96 -9.33
CA LEU A 55 -6.74 33.36 -10.11
C LEU A 55 -7.92 32.92 -9.24
N ARG A 56 -7.68 32.50 -7.99
CA ARG A 56 -8.76 32.21 -7.02
C ARG A 56 -9.52 33.48 -6.66
N GLU A 57 -8.82 34.56 -6.39
CA GLU A 57 -9.42 35.87 -6.08
C GLU A 57 -10.22 36.41 -7.27
N MET A 58 -9.66 36.36 -8.48
CA MET A 58 -10.37 36.74 -9.71
C MET A 58 -11.61 35.87 -9.93
N LYS A 59 -11.54 34.56 -9.66
CA LYS A 59 -12.71 33.67 -9.77
C LYS A 59 -13.79 34.06 -8.75
N ALA A 60 -13.41 34.36 -7.51
CA ALA A 60 -14.34 34.82 -6.47
C ALA A 60 -14.99 36.16 -6.84
N ALA A 61 -14.20 37.14 -7.29
CA ALA A 61 -14.69 38.43 -7.78
C ALA A 61 -15.65 38.26 -8.97
N GLY A 62 -15.36 37.32 -9.88
CA GLY A 62 -16.24 36.96 -10.99
C GLY A 62 -17.60 36.43 -10.53
N ARG A 63 -17.63 35.62 -9.45
CA ARG A 63 -18.89 35.14 -8.85
C ARG A 63 -19.69 36.25 -8.17
N VAL A 64 -19.04 37.25 -7.61
CA VAL A 64 -19.72 38.44 -7.05
C VAL A 64 -20.39 39.23 -8.18
N LEU A 65 -19.67 39.49 -9.27
CA LEU A 65 -20.20 40.19 -10.44
C LEU A 65 -21.32 39.39 -11.14
N GLU A 66 -21.20 38.06 -11.23
CA GLU A 66 -22.23 37.18 -11.78
C GLU A 66 -23.53 37.27 -10.96
N ARG A 67 -23.42 37.17 -9.63
CA ARG A 67 -24.58 37.28 -8.73
C ARG A 67 -25.24 38.66 -8.82
N ARG A 68 -24.45 39.72 -8.85
CA ARG A 68 -24.95 41.11 -8.99
C ARG A 68 -25.66 41.32 -10.33
N PHE A 69 -25.13 40.78 -11.42
CA PHE A 69 -25.80 40.82 -12.73
C PHE A 69 -27.14 40.06 -12.70
N LYS A 70 -27.15 38.81 -12.19
CA LYS A 70 -28.37 38.00 -12.11
C LYS A 70 -29.46 38.62 -11.23
N ALA A 71 -29.07 39.29 -10.14
CA ALA A 71 -30.02 39.92 -9.22
C ALA A 71 -30.61 41.25 -9.75
N SER A 72 -29.82 42.04 -10.48
CA SER A 72 -30.21 43.40 -10.88
C SER A 72 -30.74 43.53 -12.31
N GLY A 73 -30.39 42.61 -13.22
CA GLY A 73 -30.77 42.68 -14.64
C GLY A 73 -30.16 43.84 -15.45
N LEU A 74 -29.43 44.76 -14.83
CA LEU A 74 -28.92 45.98 -15.47
C LEU A 74 -27.78 45.71 -16.46
N THR A 75 -27.82 46.42 -17.60
CA THR A 75 -26.81 46.33 -18.67
C THR A 75 -25.40 46.67 -18.20
N VAL A 76 -25.26 47.61 -17.25
CA VAL A 76 -23.95 48.00 -16.69
C VAL A 76 -23.31 46.85 -15.91
N HIS A 77 -24.08 46.10 -15.13
CA HIS A 77 -23.57 44.93 -14.40
C HIS A 77 -23.24 43.77 -15.34
N ARG A 78 -24.03 43.59 -16.43
CA ARG A 78 -23.71 42.65 -17.51
C ARG A 78 -22.38 42.98 -18.19
N LEU A 79 -22.13 44.27 -18.45
CA LEU A 79 -20.89 44.73 -19.07
C LEU A 79 -19.70 44.54 -18.12
N ALA A 80 -19.85 44.86 -16.84
CA ALA A 80 -18.82 44.63 -15.82
C ALA A 80 -18.46 43.14 -15.70
N TYR A 81 -19.47 42.25 -15.68
CA TYR A 81 -19.24 40.80 -15.66
C TYR A 81 -18.52 40.32 -16.94
N ARG A 82 -18.95 40.75 -18.13
CA ARG A 82 -18.28 40.41 -19.39
C ARG A 82 -16.84 40.91 -19.44
N LYS A 83 -16.56 42.13 -18.97
CA LYS A 83 -15.21 42.69 -18.91
C LYS A 83 -14.34 41.84 -17.97
N HIS A 84 -14.86 41.47 -16.82
CA HIS A 84 -14.17 40.60 -15.87
C HIS A 84 -13.91 39.20 -16.42
N GLN A 85 -14.88 38.59 -17.11
CA GLN A 85 -14.69 37.29 -17.77
C GLN A 85 -13.54 37.35 -18.79
N LYS A 86 -13.48 38.40 -19.61
CA LYS A 86 -12.37 38.59 -20.57
C LYS A 86 -11.02 38.72 -19.87
N ALA A 87 -10.95 39.51 -18.80
CA ALA A 87 -9.74 39.68 -18.00
C ALA A 87 -9.30 38.36 -17.34
N TYR A 88 -10.23 37.64 -16.71
CA TYR A 88 -9.97 36.34 -16.09
C TYR A 88 -9.53 35.27 -17.09
N SER A 89 -10.18 35.20 -18.27
CA SER A 89 -9.74 34.31 -19.34
C SER A 89 -8.35 34.64 -19.86
N LYS A 90 -7.96 35.92 -19.87
CA LYS A 90 -6.59 36.34 -20.21
C LYS A 90 -5.61 35.88 -19.13
N SER A 91 -5.84 36.20 -17.86
CA SER A 91 -4.98 35.78 -16.75
C SER A 91 -4.84 34.25 -16.64
N LEU A 92 -5.88 33.49 -16.96
CA LEU A 92 -5.80 32.02 -17.04
C LEU A 92 -4.85 31.54 -18.12
N ARG A 93 -4.89 32.15 -19.31
CA ARG A 93 -3.96 31.81 -20.41
C ARG A 93 -2.53 32.21 -20.05
N ASP A 94 -2.35 33.39 -19.48
CA ASP A 94 -1.04 33.93 -19.12
C ASP A 94 -0.38 33.07 -18.03
N ALA A 95 -1.10 32.74 -16.95
CA ALA A 95 -0.59 31.89 -15.88
C ALA A 95 -0.25 30.46 -16.37
N ARG A 96 -1.10 29.89 -17.23
CA ARG A 96 -0.84 28.58 -17.84
C ARG A 96 0.40 28.63 -18.73
N SER A 97 0.53 29.67 -19.55
CA SER A 97 1.68 29.86 -20.43
C SER A 97 2.97 30.01 -19.63
N GLN A 98 2.99 30.91 -18.65
CA GLN A 98 4.16 31.15 -17.79
C GLN A 98 4.62 29.88 -17.08
N PHE A 99 3.69 29.09 -16.54
CA PHE A 99 4.02 27.85 -15.86
C PHE A 99 4.75 26.85 -16.78
N TYR A 100 4.20 26.58 -17.97
CA TYR A 100 4.83 25.65 -18.91
C TYR A 100 6.10 26.23 -19.54
N SER A 101 6.15 27.54 -19.81
CA SER A 101 7.37 28.23 -20.25
C SER A 101 8.49 28.11 -19.22
N ASN A 102 8.19 28.27 -17.93
CA ASN A 102 9.17 28.10 -16.86
C ASN A 102 9.69 26.67 -16.77
N ILE A 103 8.83 25.66 -16.93
CA ILE A 103 9.26 24.26 -16.96
C ILE A 103 10.20 24.01 -18.15
N ILE A 104 9.91 24.58 -19.32
CA ILE A 104 10.72 24.41 -20.52
C ILE A 104 12.07 25.13 -20.38
N ASN A 105 12.08 26.37 -19.88
CA ASN A 105 13.27 27.20 -19.79
C ASN A 105 14.20 26.80 -18.63
N ASN A 106 13.68 26.32 -17.51
CA ASN A 106 14.47 25.93 -16.33
C ASN A 106 15.00 24.48 -16.39
N SER A 107 14.92 23.80 -17.54
CA SER A 107 15.40 22.43 -17.71
C SER A 107 16.32 22.25 -18.94
N PRO A 108 17.38 23.08 -19.12
CA PRO A 108 18.33 22.88 -20.21
C PRO A 108 19.05 21.53 -20.04
N GLY A 109 18.94 20.66 -21.05
CA GLY A 109 19.59 19.33 -21.06
C GLY A 109 18.74 18.15 -20.58
N ASN A 110 17.52 18.35 -20.06
CA ASN A 110 16.62 17.27 -19.63
C ASN A 110 15.53 16.98 -20.66
N SER A 111 15.91 16.33 -21.77
CA SER A 111 15.00 15.98 -22.88
C SER A 111 13.77 15.17 -22.42
N LYS A 112 13.93 14.31 -21.41
CA LYS A 112 12.84 13.48 -20.86
C LYS A 112 11.73 14.32 -20.21
N GLN A 113 12.09 15.36 -19.47
CA GLN A 113 11.12 16.26 -18.85
C GLN A 113 10.40 17.09 -19.92
N LEU A 114 11.13 17.59 -20.92
CA LEU A 114 10.57 18.32 -22.06
C LEU A 114 9.54 17.47 -22.83
N PHE A 115 9.90 16.26 -23.25
CA PHE A 115 9.00 15.37 -24.00
C PHE A 115 7.82 14.86 -23.16
N SER A 116 7.99 14.69 -21.85
CA SER A 116 6.89 14.37 -20.92
C SER A 116 5.88 15.51 -20.84
N THR A 117 6.35 16.75 -20.68
CA THR A 117 5.51 17.95 -20.63
C THR A 117 4.77 18.17 -21.96
N ILE A 118 5.44 17.97 -23.10
CA ILE A 118 4.81 18.05 -24.43
C ILE A 118 3.74 16.95 -24.60
N ASN A 119 4.05 15.71 -24.25
CA ASN A 119 3.07 14.60 -24.32
C ASN A 119 1.86 14.84 -23.40
N HIS A 120 2.08 15.45 -22.23
CA HIS A 120 0.98 15.79 -21.32
C HIS A 120 0.08 16.89 -21.91
N LEU A 121 0.64 17.86 -22.64
CA LEU A 121 -0.12 18.92 -23.30
C LEU A 121 -0.91 18.41 -24.52
N LEU A 122 -0.45 17.34 -25.17
CA LEU A 122 -1.01 16.82 -26.43
C LEU A 122 -1.95 15.60 -26.28
N LYS A 123 -2.01 14.94 -25.11
CA LYS A 123 -2.81 13.70 -24.96
C LYS A 123 -4.33 13.93 -24.95
N GLN A 124 -5.04 13.20 -25.81
CA GLN A 124 -6.49 12.93 -25.72
C GLN A 124 -6.79 11.96 -24.56
N GLN A 125 -7.88 12.17 -23.84
CA GLN A 125 -8.31 11.28 -22.75
C GLN A 125 -8.84 9.96 -23.32
N THR A 126 -8.28 8.83 -22.88
CA THR A 126 -8.92 7.51 -23.01
C THR A 126 -9.92 7.29 -21.88
N PRO A 127 -11.10 6.68 -22.12
CA PRO A 127 -12.12 6.50 -21.09
C PRO A 127 -11.67 5.53 -20.00
N SER A 128 -12.05 5.83 -18.75
CA SER A 128 -11.91 4.96 -17.59
C SER A 128 -12.78 3.71 -17.72
N HIS A 129 -12.21 2.53 -17.43
CA HIS A 129 -12.91 1.25 -17.38
C HIS A 129 -14.14 1.26 -16.44
N THR A 130 -15.24 0.69 -16.90
CA THR A 130 -16.51 0.48 -16.20
C THR A 130 -16.57 -0.88 -15.52
N GLY A 131 -16.95 -0.90 -14.24
CA GLY A 131 -17.74 -1.94 -13.52
C GLY A 131 -17.27 -3.39 -13.49
N THR A 132 -16.99 -3.92 -12.29
CA THR A 132 -16.90 -5.36 -11.97
C THR A 132 -18.28 -6.01 -12.13
N THR A 133 -18.38 -7.14 -12.82
CA THR A 133 -19.64 -7.87 -13.06
C THR A 133 -19.86 -9.00 -12.06
N GLU A 134 -21.13 -9.35 -11.80
CA GLU A 134 -21.55 -10.46 -10.90
C GLU A 134 -20.92 -11.80 -11.28
N GLU A 135 -20.72 -12.04 -12.58
CA GLU A 135 -20.03 -13.21 -13.12
C GLU A 135 -18.57 -13.30 -12.66
N GLN A 136 -17.87 -12.17 -12.46
CA GLN A 136 -16.51 -12.15 -11.94
C GLN A 136 -16.47 -12.53 -10.45
N CYS A 137 -17.49 -12.11 -9.68
CA CYS A 137 -17.63 -12.48 -8.27
C CYS A 137 -17.97 -13.98 -8.11
N ASN A 138 -18.86 -14.51 -8.94
CA ASN A 138 -19.23 -15.93 -8.91
C ASN A 138 -18.07 -16.84 -9.32
N ASN A 139 -17.28 -16.43 -10.32
CA ASN A 139 -16.07 -17.15 -10.71
C ASN A 139 -14.99 -17.14 -9.60
N PHE A 140 -14.91 -16.04 -8.83
CA PHE A 140 -14.02 -15.96 -7.68
C PHE A 140 -14.44 -16.93 -6.57
N ILE A 141 -15.72 -16.98 -6.21
CA ILE A 141 -16.23 -17.92 -5.20
C ILE A 141 -16.02 -19.38 -5.64
N ALA A 142 -16.35 -19.71 -6.89
CA ALA A 142 -16.18 -21.07 -7.42
C ALA A 142 -14.73 -21.57 -7.34
N TYR A 143 -13.76 -20.68 -7.54
CA TYR A 143 -12.34 -21.00 -7.41
C TYR A 143 -11.96 -21.41 -5.98
N PHE A 144 -12.45 -20.70 -4.96
CA PHE A 144 -12.13 -21.02 -3.57
C PHE A 144 -12.79 -22.31 -3.09
N SER A 145 -14.06 -22.54 -3.47
CA SER A 145 -14.76 -23.79 -3.14
C SER A 145 -14.03 -25.00 -3.75
N ALA A 146 -13.69 -24.93 -5.04
CA ALA A 146 -12.95 -26.00 -5.71
C ALA A 146 -11.58 -26.28 -5.07
N LYS A 147 -10.88 -25.24 -4.61
CA LYS A 147 -9.59 -25.37 -3.93
C LYS A 147 -9.72 -26.06 -2.58
N ILE A 148 -10.76 -25.75 -1.80
CA ILE A 148 -11.04 -26.40 -0.51
C ILE A 148 -11.34 -27.88 -0.72
N ASP A 149 -12.15 -28.23 -1.72
CA ASP A 149 -12.50 -29.61 -2.02
C ASP A 149 -11.27 -30.42 -2.47
N THR A 150 -10.39 -29.80 -3.24
CA THR A 150 -9.11 -30.42 -3.67
C THR A 150 -8.19 -30.69 -2.49
N ILE A 151 -8.09 -29.77 -1.53
CA ILE A 151 -7.26 -29.96 -0.33
C ILE A 151 -7.82 -31.09 0.53
N ARG A 152 -9.15 -31.14 0.70
CA ARG A 152 -9.82 -32.22 1.44
C ARG A 152 -9.60 -33.58 0.78
N SER A 153 -9.70 -33.67 -0.56
CA SER A 153 -9.46 -34.93 -1.27
C SER A 153 -8.00 -35.40 -1.18
N LEU A 154 -7.03 -34.47 -1.17
CA LEU A 154 -5.61 -34.76 -1.00
C LEU A 154 -5.28 -35.29 0.40
N LEU A 155 -5.94 -34.76 1.43
CA LEU A 155 -5.77 -35.22 2.82
C LEU A 155 -6.42 -36.58 3.07
N SER A 156 -7.52 -36.90 2.38
CA SER A 156 -8.20 -38.19 2.49
C SER A 156 -7.53 -39.33 1.70
N SER A 157 -6.63 -39.03 0.77
CA SER A 157 -5.98 -40.02 -0.11
C SER A 157 -4.57 -40.46 0.35
N SER A 158 -4.04 -39.87 1.43
CA SER A 158 -2.77 -40.31 2.05
C SER A 158 -3.01 -41.10 3.34
N SER A 159 -3.60 -42.29 3.23
CA SER A 159 -3.64 -43.27 4.33
C SER A 159 -2.58 -44.36 4.10
N THR A 160 -1.32 -44.01 4.30
CA THR A 160 -0.27 -44.97 4.69
C THR A 160 0.57 -44.29 5.75
N LEU A 161 0.24 -44.56 7.02
CA LEU A 161 1.02 -44.11 8.17
C LEU A 161 2.37 -44.84 8.19
N PRO A 162 3.51 -44.13 8.29
CA PRO A 162 4.75 -44.71 8.82
C PRO A 162 4.60 -44.93 10.33
N ALA A 163 5.32 -45.92 10.85
CA ALA A 163 5.36 -46.28 12.27
C ALA A 163 5.61 -45.05 13.18
N PRO A 164 5.03 -45.02 14.39
CA PRO A 164 5.15 -43.88 15.28
C PRO A 164 6.59 -43.76 15.77
N THR A 165 7.23 -42.65 15.42
CA THR A 165 8.45 -42.20 16.08
C THR A 165 8.04 -41.58 17.42
N THR A 166 8.59 -42.14 18.49
CA THR A 166 8.37 -41.70 19.86
C THR A 166 9.07 -40.36 20.08
N ASP A 167 8.39 -39.27 19.74
CA ASP A 167 8.71 -37.93 20.23
C ASP A 167 7.74 -37.65 21.40
N PRO A 168 8.20 -37.23 22.59
CA PRO A 168 7.30 -36.94 23.70
C PRO A 168 6.61 -35.60 23.46
N GLN A 169 5.60 -35.61 22.59
CA GLN A 169 4.57 -34.58 22.62
C GLN A 169 3.80 -34.73 23.92
N PRO A 170 3.51 -33.64 24.65
CA PRO A 170 2.57 -33.68 25.75
C PRO A 170 1.24 -34.17 25.19
N GLU A 171 0.78 -35.33 25.68
CA GLU A 171 -0.53 -35.86 25.37
C GLU A 171 -1.56 -34.75 25.57
N ILE A 172 -2.22 -34.31 24.49
CA ILE A 172 -3.39 -33.46 24.60
C ILE A 172 -4.46 -34.32 25.26
N SER A 173 -4.54 -34.23 26.59
CA SER A 173 -5.26 -35.18 27.44
C SER A 173 -6.78 -35.05 27.36
N GLN A 174 -7.31 -34.19 26.48
CA GLN A 174 -8.75 -33.99 26.34
C GLN A 174 -9.13 -33.81 24.86
N PRO A 175 -9.79 -34.80 24.25
CA PRO A 175 -10.52 -34.56 23.02
C PRO A 175 -11.59 -33.50 23.28
N LEU A 176 -11.81 -32.61 22.30
CA LEU A 176 -12.74 -31.48 22.41
C LEU A 176 -14.20 -31.98 22.42
N TYR A 177 -14.64 -32.54 23.55
CA TYR A 177 -16.00 -33.04 23.77
C TYR A 177 -16.97 -31.97 24.27
N CYS A 178 -16.48 -30.77 24.58
CA CYS A 178 -17.27 -29.70 25.17
C CYS A 178 -16.81 -28.34 24.64
N PHE A 179 -17.74 -27.62 24.03
CA PHE A 179 -17.62 -26.18 23.81
C PHE A 179 -18.29 -25.51 25.00
N SER A 180 -17.51 -24.85 25.84
CA SER A 180 -18.04 -24.02 26.92
C SER A 180 -18.67 -22.76 26.34
N GLU A 181 -19.83 -22.37 26.86
CA GLU A 181 -20.48 -21.12 26.53
C GLU A 181 -19.51 -19.95 26.80
N ILE A 182 -19.27 -19.11 25.80
CA ILE A 182 -18.31 -18.00 25.90
C ILE A 182 -18.89 -16.98 26.86
N SER A 183 -18.14 -16.63 27.91
CA SER A 183 -18.62 -15.63 28.87
C SER A 183 -18.72 -14.26 28.20
N GLN A 184 -19.66 -13.44 28.66
CA GLN A 184 -19.82 -12.07 28.17
C GLN A 184 -18.48 -11.29 28.22
N ARG A 185 -17.67 -11.51 29.26
CA ARG A 185 -16.35 -10.89 29.44
C ARG A 185 -15.35 -11.30 28.35
N ASP A 186 -15.43 -12.54 27.87
CA ASP A 186 -14.55 -13.03 26.81
C ASP A 186 -14.94 -12.42 25.44
N VAL A 187 -16.25 -12.30 25.18
CA VAL A 187 -16.77 -11.60 24.00
C VAL A 187 -16.34 -10.12 24.01
N GLU A 188 -16.45 -9.44 25.15
CA GLU A 188 -15.98 -8.06 25.35
C GLU A 188 -14.47 -7.92 25.12
N GLY A 189 -13.68 -8.87 25.62
CA GLY A 189 -12.24 -8.92 25.43
C GLY A 189 -11.81 -9.11 23.97
N ILE A 190 -12.63 -9.80 23.17
CA ILE A 190 -12.38 -10.01 21.74
C ILE A 190 -12.75 -8.76 20.94
N ILE A 191 -13.95 -8.22 21.17
CA ILE A 191 -14.48 -7.06 20.45
C ILE A 191 -13.59 -5.83 20.66
N SER A 192 -13.11 -5.61 21.89
CA SER A 192 -12.21 -4.49 22.23
C SER A 192 -10.86 -4.55 21.51
N LYS A 193 -10.43 -5.73 21.04
CA LYS A 193 -9.20 -5.93 20.28
C LYS A 193 -9.40 -5.87 18.77
N MET A 194 -10.63 -5.79 18.29
CA MET A 194 -10.92 -5.71 16.86
C MET A 194 -10.64 -4.31 16.32
N LYS A 195 -10.04 -4.24 15.12
CA LYS A 195 -9.81 -2.97 14.44
C LYS A 195 -11.16 -2.44 13.93
N PRO A 196 -11.41 -1.12 13.97
CA PRO A 196 -12.61 -0.51 13.41
C PRO A 196 -12.50 -0.41 11.88
N SER A 197 -12.35 -1.55 11.21
CA SER A 197 -12.31 -1.64 9.75
C SER A 197 -13.71 -1.92 9.23
N THR A 198 -14.24 -1.00 8.42
CA THR A 198 -15.47 -1.22 7.66
C THR A 198 -15.12 -1.65 6.23
N CYS A 199 -15.85 -2.61 5.67
CA CYS A 199 -15.83 -2.95 4.26
C CYS A 199 -17.21 -2.71 3.62
N ALA A 200 -17.27 -2.67 2.29
CA ALA A 200 -18.53 -2.43 1.57
C ALA A 200 -19.59 -3.53 1.75
N LEU A 201 -19.21 -4.67 2.34
CA LEU A 201 -20.13 -5.77 2.65
C LEU A 201 -20.81 -5.60 4.01
N ASP A 202 -20.35 -4.67 4.85
CA ASP A 202 -20.94 -4.44 6.16
C ASP A 202 -22.31 -3.77 5.99
N PRO A 203 -23.39 -4.35 6.55
CA PRO A 203 -24.75 -3.83 6.37
C PRO A 203 -24.96 -2.45 7.04
N CYS A 204 -24.05 -2.03 7.91
CA CYS A 204 -24.05 -0.72 8.57
C CYS A 204 -22.60 -0.31 8.85
N PRO A 205 -22.21 0.98 8.73
CA PRO A 205 -20.88 1.45 9.10
C PRO A 205 -20.48 0.99 10.50
N THR A 206 -19.25 0.47 10.66
CA THR A 206 -18.75 -0.03 11.95
C THR A 206 -18.91 1.01 13.05
N ALA A 207 -18.80 2.31 12.75
CA ALA A 207 -19.04 3.37 13.72
C ALA A 207 -20.46 3.35 14.32
N LEU A 208 -21.50 3.08 13.52
CA LEU A 208 -22.90 3.02 13.97
C LEU A 208 -23.20 1.71 14.70
N GLY A 209 -22.71 0.59 14.16
CA GLY A 209 -22.81 -0.72 14.79
C GLY A 209 -22.06 -0.79 16.13
N PHE A 210 -20.87 -0.21 16.20
CA PHE A 210 -20.05 -0.11 17.41
C PHE A 210 -20.68 0.84 18.44
N GLN A 211 -21.28 1.95 18.01
CA GLN A 211 -22.03 2.84 18.90
C GLN A 211 -23.24 2.14 19.53
N HIS A 212 -24.01 1.40 18.75
CA HIS A 212 -25.14 0.63 19.26
C HIS A 212 -24.68 -0.53 20.16
N LEU A 213 -23.67 -1.27 19.74
CA LEU A 213 -23.06 -2.35 20.53
C LEU A 213 -22.58 -1.84 21.89
N LEU A 214 -21.84 -0.74 21.92
CA LEU A 214 -21.40 -0.13 23.19
C LEU A 214 -22.58 0.35 24.04
N HIS A 215 -23.63 0.89 23.42
CA HIS A 215 -24.84 1.28 24.13
C HIS A 215 -25.63 0.09 24.70
N VAL A 216 -25.64 -1.05 24.01
CA VAL A 216 -26.26 -2.30 24.49
C VAL A 216 -25.42 -2.92 25.62
N LEU A 217 -24.09 -2.95 25.45
CA LEU A 217 -23.17 -3.55 26.42
C LEU A 217 -23.04 -2.71 27.71
N GLU A 218 -22.94 -1.39 27.59
CA GLU A 218 -22.88 -0.48 28.73
C GLU A 218 -23.61 0.84 28.39
N PRO A 219 -24.92 0.93 28.66
CA PRO A 219 -25.74 2.09 28.32
C PRO A 219 -25.24 3.42 28.91
N ARG A 220 -24.44 3.38 29.99
CA ARG A 220 -23.88 4.58 30.64
C ARG A 220 -22.61 5.07 29.95
N TYR A 221 -21.98 4.26 29.11
CA TYR A 221 -20.74 4.61 28.43
C TYR A 221 -20.99 5.59 27.27
N HIS A 222 -20.55 6.83 27.47
CA HIS A 222 -20.62 7.86 26.44
C HIS A 222 -19.34 7.83 25.60
N ILE A 223 -19.48 7.49 24.32
CA ILE A 223 -18.34 7.41 23.40
C ILE A 223 -17.74 8.82 23.25
N PRO A 224 -16.45 9.00 23.61
CA PRO A 224 -15.82 10.31 23.45
C PRO A 224 -15.77 10.72 21.98
N ASN A 225 -15.95 12.01 21.72
CA ASN A 225 -15.85 12.52 20.36
C ASN A 225 -14.38 12.55 19.88
N ARG A 226 -14.18 12.78 18.57
CA ARG A 226 -12.85 12.88 17.95
C ARG A 226 -11.93 13.88 18.68
N GLN A 227 -12.48 14.98 19.19
CA GLN A 227 -11.71 16.02 19.85
C GLN A 227 -11.09 15.50 21.15
N VAL A 228 -11.84 14.74 21.95
CA VAL A 228 -11.32 14.10 23.17
C VAL A 228 -10.15 13.16 22.84
N PHE A 229 -10.23 12.39 21.76
CA PHE A 229 -9.11 11.53 21.36
C PHE A 229 -7.90 12.35 20.87
N THR A 230 -8.15 13.34 20.02
CA THR A 230 -7.09 14.13 19.37
C THR A 230 -6.35 15.02 20.37
N GLU A 231 -7.06 15.66 21.28
CA GLU A 231 -6.52 16.69 22.17
C GLU A 231 -6.17 16.15 23.56
N LYS A 232 -6.72 14.99 23.96
CA LYS A 232 -6.51 14.43 25.31
C LYS A 232 -5.98 12.99 25.31
N GLN A 233 -6.73 12.02 24.79
CA GLN A 233 -6.39 10.60 24.99
C GLN A 233 -5.11 10.19 24.25
N ILE A 234 -4.96 10.56 22.97
CA ILE A 234 -3.75 10.23 22.19
C ILE A 234 -2.52 10.95 22.76
N PRO A 235 -2.55 12.26 23.05
CA PRO A 235 -1.43 12.93 23.72
C PRO A 235 -1.07 12.30 25.06
N THR A 236 -2.07 11.99 25.91
CA THR A 236 -1.82 11.36 27.22
C THR A 236 -1.16 9.99 27.07
N LEU A 237 -1.63 9.18 26.11
CA LEU A 237 -1.04 7.88 25.82
C LEU A 237 0.38 8.02 25.26
N TYR A 238 0.60 8.97 24.36
CA TYR A 238 1.92 9.29 23.83
C TYR A 238 2.89 9.69 24.94
N ASP A 239 2.52 10.62 25.83
CA ASP A 239 3.36 11.07 26.93
C ASP A 239 3.63 9.97 27.96
N LYS A 240 2.69 9.04 28.14
CA LYS A 240 2.90 7.84 28.96
C LYS A 240 3.95 6.94 28.32
N VAL A 241 3.73 6.52 27.07
CA VAL A 241 4.63 5.60 26.35
C VAL A 241 6.01 6.21 26.14
N ARG A 242 6.09 7.51 25.82
CA ARG A 242 7.35 8.25 25.69
C ARG A 242 8.15 8.22 26.98
N ARG A 243 7.52 8.41 28.14
CA ARG A 243 8.20 8.33 29.45
C ARG A 243 8.68 6.92 29.75
N GLU A 244 7.88 5.90 29.43
CA GLU A 244 8.27 4.50 29.58
C GLU A 244 9.51 4.18 28.72
N ILE A 245 9.47 4.49 27.43
CA ILE A 245 10.60 4.28 26.50
C ILE A 245 11.83 5.07 26.93
N ALA A 246 11.69 6.35 27.33
CA ALA A 246 12.80 7.16 27.81
C ALA A 246 13.41 6.62 29.12
N GLY A 247 12.60 5.98 29.97
CA GLY A 247 13.06 5.25 31.15
C GLY A 247 13.88 4.03 30.74
N SER A 248 13.37 3.21 29.82
CA SER A 248 14.07 2.02 29.35
C SER A 248 15.39 2.34 28.65
N LEU A 249 15.43 3.38 27.80
CA LEU A 249 16.64 3.82 27.11
C LEU A 249 17.73 4.33 28.06
N ARG A 250 17.34 4.93 29.20
CA ARG A 250 18.29 5.37 30.23
C ARG A 250 18.96 4.19 30.93
N ASN A 251 18.24 3.07 31.08
CA ASN A 251 18.76 1.86 31.70
C ASN A 251 19.53 0.99 30.70
N ALA A 252 19.38 1.22 29.39
CA ALA A 252 20.08 0.48 28.36
C ALA A 252 21.59 0.73 28.40
N GLN A 253 22.38 -0.35 28.39
CA GLN A 253 23.84 -0.24 28.42
C GLN A 253 24.42 0.40 27.14
N ARG A 254 23.81 0.10 25.99
CA ARG A 254 24.17 0.61 24.66
C ARG A 254 22.91 0.75 23.82
N VAL A 255 22.84 1.83 23.06
CA VAL A 255 21.73 2.10 22.14
C VAL A 255 22.29 2.22 20.73
N ALA A 256 21.65 1.53 19.80
CA ALA A 256 21.82 1.77 18.37
C ALA A 256 20.58 2.49 17.84
N ILE A 257 20.76 3.37 16.86
CA ILE A 257 19.66 4.02 16.15
C ILE A 257 19.72 3.70 14.66
N THR A 258 18.58 3.33 14.09
CA THR A 258 18.40 3.22 12.64
C THR A 258 17.63 4.43 12.14
N VAL A 259 18.08 5.00 11.04
CA VAL A 259 17.44 6.17 10.42
C VAL A 259 17.01 5.83 9.01
N ASP A 260 15.71 5.93 8.75
CA ASP A 260 15.11 5.67 7.45
C ASP A 260 14.44 6.94 6.88
N GLY A 261 14.84 7.31 5.67
CA GLY A 261 14.29 8.42 4.92
C GLY A 261 13.37 7.91 3.82
N TRP A 262 12.08 8.22 3.90
CA TRP A 262 11.09 7.68 2.97
C TRP A 262 10.08 8.74 2.52
N THR A 263 9.54 8.54 1.32
CA THR A 263 8.51 9.43 0.74
C THR A 263 7.18 8.70 0.73
N SER A 264 6.15 9.32 1.32
CA SER A 264 4.81 8.76 1.38
C SER A 264 4.16 8.72 0.00
N ARG A 265 3.04 7.99 -0.11
CA ARG A 265 2.20 8.00 -1.33
C ARG A 265 1.59 9.37 -1.61
N ALA A 266 1.49 10.24 -0.59
CA ALA A 266 1.06 11.62 -0.72
C ALA A 266 2.20 12.56 -1.15
N THR A 267 3.39 12.01 -1.45
CA THR A 267 4.62 12.72 -1.85
C THR A 267 5.27 13.56 -0.75
N ASP A 268 4.82 13.41 0.49
CA ASP A 268 5.45 14.00 1.65
C ASP A 268 6.67 13.19 2.06
N SER A 269 7.76 13.88 2.40
CA SER A 269 9.00 13.24 2.83
C SER A 269 9.04 13.11 4.35
N TYR A 270 9.54 11.99 4.83
CA TYR A 270 9.65 11.66 6.24
C TYR A 270 11.04 11.12 6.57
N VAL A 271 11.46 11.36 7.80
CA VAL A 271 12.60 10.69 8.42
C VAL A 271 12.12 10.04 9.70
N THR A 272 12.34 8.74 9.80
CA THR A 272 11.99 7.94 10.98
C THR A 272 13.27 7.54 11.70
N VAL A 273 13.30 7.75 13.01
CA VAL A 273 14.38 7.33 13.90
C VAL A 273 13.84 6.25 14.83
N THR A 274 14.51 5.10 14.83
CA THR A 274 14.16 3.96 15.67
C THR A 274 15.36 3.61 16.54
N ALA A 275 15.16 3.47 17.84
CA ALA A 275 16.17 3.00 18.77
C ALA A 275 16.07 1.49 18.98
N HIS A 276 17.23 0.86 19.14
CA HIS A 276 17.40 -0.56 19.38
C HIS A 276 18.38 -0.75 20.53
N TYR A 277 18.05 -1.64 21.45
CA TYR A 277 18.93 -2.02 22.56
C TYR A 277 18.59 -3.44 23.03
N ILE A 278 19.49 -4.06 23.78
CA ILE A 278 19.25 -5.34 24.44
C ILE A 278 18.96 -5.04 25.91
N ASP A 279 17.85 -5.56 26.44
CA ASP A 279 17.50 -5.42 27.85
C ASP A 279 18.22 -6.44 28.75
N ASP A 280 17.95 -6.38 30.06
CA ASP A 280 18.59 -7.24 31.05
C ASP A 280 18.19 -8.72 30.89
N GLU A 281 17.04 -8.99 30.26
CA GLU A 281 16.56 -10.33 29.90
C GLU A 281 17.15 -10.86 28.58
N TRP A 282 18.09 -10.13 27.97
CA TRP A 282 18.69 -10.47 26.68
C TRP A 282 17.67 -10.48 25.52
N VAL A 283 16.68 -9.59 25.57
CA VAL A 283 15.69 -9.41 24.50
C VAL A 283 15.99 -8.13 23.73
N LEU A 284 15.99 -8.24 22.40
CA LEU A 284 16.10 -7.07 21.53
C LEU A 284 14.82 -6.22 21.65
N GLN A 285 14.97 -5.01 22.14
CA GLN A 285 13.94 -4.00 22.18
C GLN A 285 14.09 -3.06 20.99
N SER A 286 12.99 -2.78 20.31
CA SER A 286 12.94 -1.87 19.15
C SER A 286 11.79 -0.88 19.30
N HIS A 287 12.13 0.41 19.26
CA HIS A 287 11.16 1.49 19.50
C HIS A 287 11.31 2.61 18.47
N VAL A 288 10.25 2.87 17.72
CA VAL A 288 10.17 4.07 16.88
C VAL A 288 10.08 5.28 17.80
N LEU A 289 11.16 6.06 17.85
CA LEU A 289 11.24 7.25 18.68
C LEU A 289 10.38 8.37 18.07
N GLN A 290 10.53 8.55 16.77
CA GLN A 290 9.83 9.63 16.06
C GLN A 290 9.83 9.41 14.55
N THR A 291 8.78 9.92 13.92
CA THR A 291 8.68 10.08 12.47
C THR A 291 8.39 11.54 12.19
N ARG A 292 9.36 12.24 11.61
CA ARG A 292 9.27 13.69 11.34
C ARG A 292 8.99 13.90 9.87
N VAL A 293 8.06 14.82 9.58
CA VAL A 293 7.93 15.37 8.22
C VAL A 293 9.22 16.15 7.93
N PHE A 294 9.83 15.90 6.79
CA PHE A 294 11.05 16.58 6.36
C PHE A 294 10.77 17.44 5.13
N ASN A 295 10.35 18.69 5.37
CA ASN A 295 9.96 19.64 4.32
C ASN A 295 11.15 20.38 3.69
N GLU A 296 12.36 20.14 4.18
CA GLU A 296 13.57 20.81 3.72
C GLU A 296 14.26 20.03 2.59
N ALA A 297 15.25 20.67 1.98
CA ALA A 297 16.15 19.95 1.09
C ALA A 297 16.89 18.86 1.89
N HIS A 298 16.90 17.62 1.37
CA HIS A 298 17.59 16.46 1.94
C HIS A 298 19.12 16.56 1.84
N THR A 299 19.69 17.71 2.19
CA THR A 299 21.14 17.92 2.28
C THR A 299 21.69 17.22 3.53
N GLY A 300 22.96 16.85 3.50
CA GLY A 300 23.60 16.22 4.66
C GLY A 300 23.56 17.10 5.90
N ASN A 301 23.64 18.43 5.75
CA ASN A 301 23.60 19.37 6.88
C ASN A 301 22.23 19.38 7.58
N ASN A 302 21.14 19.49 6.83
CA ASN A 302 19.80 19.54 7.42
C ASN A 302 19.43 18.21 8.08
N LEU A 303 19.87 17.09 7.49
CA LEU A 303 19.74 15.78 8.10
C LEU A 303 20.60 15.63 9.36
N ALA A 304 21.81 16.19 9.41
CA ALA A 304 22.65 16.18 10.61
C ALA A 304 21.98 16.91 11.78
N VAL A 305 21.40 18.09 11.53
CA VAL A 305 20.62 18.83 12.54
C VAL A 305 19.46 17.99 13.05
N LEU A 306 18.70 17.35 12.16
CA LEU A 306 17.61 16.46 12.55
C LEU A 306 18.09 15.31 13.45
N LEU A 307 19.24 14.72 13.16
CA LEU A 307 19.83 13.65 13.99
C LEU A 307 20.28 14.17 15.35
N GLN A 308 20.88 15.35 15.41
CA GLN A 308 21.28 15.99 16.67
C GLN A 308 20.07 16.32 17.54
N ASP A 309 19.02 16.91 16.95
CA ASP A 309 17.76 17.18 17.64
C ASP A 309 17.12 15.88 18.15
N ALA A 310 17.15 14.82 17.33
CA ALA A 310 16.64 13.50 17.73
C ALA A 310 17.38 12.93 18.94
N CYS A 311 18.72 12.97 18.93
CA CYS A 311 19.54 12.48 20.03
C CYS A 311 19.33 13.33 21.29
N GLY A 312 19.27 14.66 21.14
CA GLY A 312 19.03 15.59 22.25
C GLY A 312 17.66 15.40 22.91
N GLU A 313 16.58 15.28 22.13
CA GLU A 313 15.22 15.09 22.66
C GLU A 313 15.01 13.79 23.44
N TRP A 314 15.81 12.76 23.12
CA TRP A 314 15.77 11.45 23.76
C TRP A 314 16.93 11.22 24.73
N ASN A 315 17.81 12.21 24.91
CA ASN A 315 19.03 12.13 25.71
C ASN A 315 19.89 10.89 25.36
N LEU A 316 20.09 10.65 24.07
CA LEU A 316 20.94 9.57 23.59
C LEU A 316 22.40 10.03 23.56
N GLU A 317 23.21 9.45 24.44
CA GLU A 317 24.65 9.66 24.48
C GLU A 317 25.34 8.66 23.55
N ASP A 318 26.02 9.18 22.51
CA ASP A 318 26.84 8.41 21.56
C ASP A 318 26.18 7.13 21.01
N PRO A 319 24.96 7.20 20.43
CA PRO A 319 24.31 6.02 19.89
C PRO A 319 25.01 5.53 18.62
N ALA A 320 25.12 4.21 18.47
CA ALA A 320 25.61 3.62 17.22
C ALA A 320 24.61 3.90 16.09
N LEU A 321 25.05 4.56 15.01
CA LEU A 321 24.17 4.98 13.92
C LEU A 321 24.17 3.98 12.76
N VAL A 322 22.98 3.52 12.36
CA VAL A 322 22.75 2.73 11.14
C VAL A 322 21.90 3.54 10.16
N MET A 323 22.36 3.68 8.92
CA MET A 323 21.65 4.47 7.90
C MET A 323 21.86 3.91 6.50
N ASP A 324 21.07 4.39 5.53
CA ASP A 324 21.24 4.00 4.13
C ASP A 324 22.56 4.55 3.52
N ASN A 325 22.87 4.11 2.30
CA ASN A 325 24.12 4.51 1.63
C ASN A 325 23.98 5.80 0.81
N ALA A 326 22.90 6.57 0.98
CA ALA A 326 22.75 7.82 0.26
C ALA A 326 23.87 8.79 0.68
N LYS A 327 24.45 9.51 -0.29
CA LYS A 327 25.56 10.44 -0.03
C LYS A 327 25.22 11.45 1.07
N ASN A 328 23.99 11.95 1.08
CA ASN A 328 23.55 12.93 2.05
C ASN A 328 23.36 12.32 3.45
N MET A 329 22.95 11.05 3.54
CA MET A 329 22.87 10.32 4.81
C MET A 329 24.28 10.13 5.41
N ILE A 330 25.25 9.70 4.60
CA ILE A 330 26.65 9.56 5.03
C ILE A 330 27.20 10.91 5.55
N LEU A 331 26.93 12.01 4.84
CA LEU A 331 27.31 13.35 5.28
C LEU A 331 26.59 13.78 6.56
N ALA A 332 25.33 13.36 6.74
CA ALA A 332 24.55 13.65 7.92
C ALA A 332 25.09 12.95 9.16
N GLY A 333 25.43 11.67 9.08
CA GLY A 333 26.03 10.93 10.20
C GLY A 333 27.35 11.57 10.66
N ARG A 334 28.20 11.97 9.71
CA ARG A 334 29.42 12.73 10.01
C ARG A 334 29.13 14.10 10.61
N GLY A 335 28.22 14.86 10.01
CA GLY A 335 27.84 16.20 10.48
C GLY A 335 27.21 16.18 11.87
N ALA A 336 26.53 15.08 12.22
CA ALA A 336 25.95 14.87 13.54
C ALA A 336 26.97 14.45 14.60
N GLY A 337 28.21 14.10 14.20
CA GLY A 337 29.24 13.58 15.11
C GLY A 337 29.04 12.11 15.51
N LEU A 338 28.24 11.35 14.76
CA LEU A 338 27.89 9.96 15.04
C LEU A 338 28.74 8.99 14.18
N GLU A 339 30.06 9.18 14.19
CA GLU A 339 31.01 8.26 13.54
C GLU A 339 31.65 7.31 14.57
N PRO A 340 31.83 6.01 14.25
CA PRO A 340 31.55 5.36 12.97
C PRO A 340 30.05 5.03 12.81
N HIS A 341 29.50 5.31 11.62
CA HIS A 341 28.15 4.86 11.24
C HIS A 341 28.23 3.57 10.42
N VAL A 342 27.29 2.67 10.69
CA VAL A 342 27.10 1.43 9.94
C VAL A 342 26.20 1.68 8.74
N ARG A 343 26.64 1.18 7.59
CA ARG A 343 25.89 1.27 6.34
C ARG A 343 24.88 0.14 6.25
N CYS A 344 23.68 0.46 5.79
CA CYS A 344 22.63 -0.52 5.59
C CYS A 344 23.07 -1.58 4.56
N ILE A 345 23.28 -2.81 5.03
CA ILE A 345 23.65 -3.95 4.18
C ILE A 345 22.54 -4.25 3.17
N THR A 346 21.27 -4.18 3.59
CA THR A 346 20.09 -4.39 2.72
C THR A 346 20.08 -3.39 1.57
N HIS A 347 20.40 -2.12 1.84
CA HIS A 347 20.53 -1.11 0.80
C HIS A 347 21.73 -1.39 -0.12
N THR A 348 22.84 -1.85 0.43
CA THR A 348 24.04 -2.25 -0.34
C THR A 348 23.73 -3.39 -1.31
N LEU A 349 23.07 -4.44 -0.83
CA LEU A 349 22.63 -5.58 -1.64
C LEU A 349 21.66 -5.13 -2.73
N ASN A 350 20.70 -4.27 -2.39
CA ASN A 350 19.77 -3.69 -3.37
C ASN A 350 20.51 -2.91 -4.47
N LEU A 351 21.51 -2.08 -4.12
CA LEU A 351 22.32 -1.37 -5.11
C LEU A 351 23.13 -2.32 -6.00
N ALA A 352 23.72 -3.37 -5.43
CA ALA A 352 24.45 -4.39 -6.18
C ALA A 352 23.51 -5.13 -7.15
N SER A 353 22.36 -5.61 -6.67
CA SER A 353 21.34 -6.27 -7.49
C SER A 353 20.84 -5.38 -8.64
N GLN A 354 20.58 -4.10 -8.37
CA GLN A 354 20.18 -3.15 -9.41
C GLN A 354 21.26 -2.94 -10.47
N LYS A 355 22.55 -2.97 -10.09
CA LYS A 355 23.65 -2.93 -11.07
C LYS A 355 23.70 -4.22 -11.90
N CYS A 356 23.50 -5.39 -11.30
CA CYS A 356 23.42 -6.65 -12.02
C CYS A 356 22.31 -6.64 -13.08
N LEU A 357 21.13 -6.11 -12.76
CA LEU A 357 20.01 -6.00 -13.72
C LEU A 357 20.27 -5.01 -14.87
N LYS A 358 21.25 -4.11 -14.72
CA LYS A 358 21.63 -3.10 -15.73
C LYS A 358 22.74 -3.59 -16.66
N VAL A 359 23.33 -4.76 -16.43
CA VAL A 359 24.26 -5.38 -17.37
C VAL A 359 23.53 -5.59 -18.70
N ASP A 360 24.13 -5.18 -19.83
CA ASP A 360 23.46 -5.07 -21.12
C ASP A 360 22.68 -6.35 -21.51
N ARG A 361 23.32 -7.52 -21.45
CA ARG A 361 22.66 -8.82 -21.72
C ARG A 361 21.45 -9.09 -20.83
N VAL A 362 21.53 -8.75 -19.53
CA VAL A 362 20.43 -8.94 -18.57
C VAL A 362 19.32 -7.93 -18.83
N SER A 363 19.67 -6.67 -19.09
CA SER A 363 18.73 -5.61 -19.39
C SER A 363 17.92 -5.91 -20.66
N GLU A 364 18.60 -6.38 -21.72
CA GLU A 364 17.97 -6.85 -22.96
C GLU A 364 17.03 -8.04 -22.71
N LEU A 365 17.48 -9.03 -21.94
CA LEU A 365 16.65 -10.17 -21.54
C LEU A 365 15.37 -9.70 -20.83
N LEU A 366 15.48 -8.80 -19.85
CA LEU A 366 14.32 -8.27 -19.12
C LEU A 366 13.35 -7.56 -20.06
N VAL A 367 13.84 -6.78 -21.04
CA VAL A 367 12.97 -6.13 -22.04
C VAL A 367 12.22 -7.18 -22.86
N LYS A 368 12.87 -8.26 -23.29
CA LYS A 368 12.23 -9.34 -24.04
C LYS A 368 11.17 -10.07 -23.21
N VAL A 369 11.49 -10.43 -21.97
CA VAL A 369 10.53 -11.08 -21.06
C VAL A 369 9.34 -10.17 -20.78
N ARG A 370 9.55 -8.87 -20.50
CA ARG A 370 8.45 -7.90 -20.32
C ARG A 370 7.54 -7.79 -21.53
N LYS A 371 8.08 -7.83 -22.76
CA LYS A 371 7.28 -7.83 -23.98
C LYS A 371 6.34 -9.04 -24.02
N VAL A 372 6.85 -10.24 -23.70
CA VAL A 372 6.04 -11.46 -23.64
C VAL A 372 5.00 -11.40 -22.53
N VAL A 373 5.38 -11.01 -21.32
CA VAL A 373 4.44 -10.85 -20.20
C VAL A 373 3.32 -9.87 -20.56
N THR A 374 3.69 -8.72 -21.15
CA THR A 374 2.73 -7.70 -21.60
C THR A 374 1.75 -8.25 -22.63
N PHE A 375 2.22 -9.10 -23.55
CA PHE A 375 1.36 -9.74 -24.55
C PHE A 375 0.27 -10.61 -23.90
N PHE A 376 0.63 -11.46 -22.94
CA PHE A 376 -0.34 -12.29 -22.22
C PHE A 376 -1.31 -11.45 -21.38
N HIS A 377 -0.84 -10.40 -20.72
CA HIS A 377 -1.69 -9.49 -19.94
C HIS A 377 -2.68 -8.70 -20.82
N ARG A 378 -2.30 -8.32 -22.04
CA ARG A 378 -3.15 -7.53 -22.95
C ARG A 378 -4.14 -8.37 -23.78
N SER A 379 -3.88 -9.66 -23.95
CA SER A 379 -4.68 -10.53 -24.82
C SER A 379 -5.40 -11.60 -24.01
N PRO A 380 -6.72 -11.46 -23.78
CA PRO A 380 -7.52 -12.50 -23.11
C PRO A 380 -7.42 -13.85 -23.83
N LYS A 381 -7.38 -13.85 -25.17
CA LYS A 381 -7.21 -15.07 -25.98
C LYS A 381 -5.87 -15.75 -25.73
N ALA A 382 -4.78 -14.98 -25.60
CA ALA A 382 -3.47 -15.55 -25.29
C ALA A 382 -3.39 -16.06 -23.85
N SER A 383 -4.00 -15.33 -22.90
CA SER A 383 -4.12 -15.78 -21.51
C SER A 383 -4.89 -17.09 -21.38
N GLU A 384 -5.99 -17.25 -22.13
CA GLU A 384 -6.76 -18.50 -22.13
C GLU A 384 -5.97 -19.64 -22.77
N ALA A 385 -5.33 -19.40 -23.91
CA ALA A 385 -4.46 -20.40 -24.54
C ALA A 385 -3.28 -20.82 -23.64
N LEU A 386 -2.74 -19.89 -22.84
CA LEU A 386 -1.75 -20.21 -21.82
C LEU A 386 -2.33 -21.14 -20.75
N ARG A 387 -3.54 -20.87 -20.27
CA ARG A 387 -4.23 -21.72 -19.28
C ARG A 387 -4.52 -23.12 -19.81
N GLU A 388 -4.95 -23.24 -21.06
CA GLU A 388 -5.17 -24.51 -21.74
C GLU A 388 -3.85 -25.29 -21.89
N MET A 389 -2.79 -24.62 -22.34
CA MET A 389 -1.48 -25.25 -22.51
C MET A 389 -0.85 -25.67 -21.17
N GLN A 390 -1.02 -24.86 -20.12
CA GLN A 390 -0.64 -25.22 -18.75
C GLN A 390 -1.35 -26.50 -18.30
N ALA A 391 -2.64 -26.64 -18.59
CA ALA A 391 -3.40 -27.85 -18.26
C ALA A 391 -2.90 -29.07 -19.05
N GLN A 392 -2.59 -28.90 -20.34
CA GLN A 392 -2.06 -29.97 -21.20
C GLN A 392 -0.67 -30.45 -20.75
N LEU A 393 0.18 -29.53 -20.28
CA LEU A 393 1.53 -29.83 -19.81
C LEU A 393 1.60 -30.15 -18.31
N HIS A 394 0.47 -30.26 -17.63
CA HIS A 394 0.37 -30.47 -16.18
C HIS A 394 1.16 -29.44 -15.34
N LEU A 395 1.26 -28.20 -15.83
CA LEU A 395 1.91 -27.09 -15.11
C LEU A 395 0.92 -26.39 -14.18
N PRO A 396 1.40 -25.75 -13.09
CA PRO A 396 0.58 -24.87 -12.27
C PRO A 396 -0.06 -23.77 -13.11
N LYS A 397 -1.35 -23.50 -12.90
CA LYS A 397 -2.13 -22.49 -13.67
C LYS A 397 -1.87 -21.06 -13.19
N HIS A 398 -0.60 -20.68 -13.11
CA HIS A 398 -0.18 -19.36 -12.67
C HIS A 398 -0.17 -18.36 -13.83
N LYS A 399 -0.58 -17.13 -13.57
CA LYS A 399 -0.39 -16.04 -14.53
C LYS A 399 1.08 -15.62 -14.54
N VAL A 400 1.57 -15.23 -15.72
CA VAL A 400 2.85 -14.53 -15.83
C VAL A 400 2.78 -13.20 -15.08
N VAL A 401 3.86 -12.81 -14.41
CA VAL A 401 3.93 -11.62 -13.55
C VAL A 401 4.75 -10.53 -14.23
N HIS A 402 4.32 -9.28 -14.12
CA HIS A 402 5.08 -8.12 -14.60
C HIS A 402 5.92 -7.56 -13.47
N ASP A 403 7.16 -7.15 -13.77
CA ASP A 403 8.03 -6.50 -12.79
C ASP A 403 7.65 -5.04 -12.53
N VAL A 404 8.11 -4.52 -11.40
CA VAL A 404 8.17 -3.10 -11.07
C VAL A 404 9.63 -2.69 -11.19
N SER A 405 9.98 -1.95 -12.25
CA SER A 405 11.37 -1.63 -12.59
C SER A 405 12.16 -0.91 -11.48
N THR A 406 11.48 -0.28 -10.53
CA THR A 406 12.08 0.38 -9.36
C THR A 406 12.33 -0.57 -8.18
N ARG A 407 11.88 -1.83 -8.23
CA ARG A 407 12.04 -2.85 -7.19
C ARG A 407 12.64 -4.12 -7.78
N TRP A 408 13.95 -4.27 -7.64
CA TRP A 408 14.70 -5.35 -8.29
C TRP A 408 14.18 -6.77 -8.00
N ASN A 409 13.66 -7.03 -6.78
CA ASN A 409 13.06 -8.32 -6.39
C ASN A 409 11.96 -8.74 -7.37
N SER A 410 11.14 -7.79 -7.82
CA SER A 410 10.03 -8.08 -8.75
C SER A 410 10.50 -8.46 -10.15
N SER A 411 11.70 -8.00 -10.57
CA SER A 411 12.32 -8.44 -11.82
C SER A 411 12.73 -9.90 -11.74
N LEU A 412 13.28 -10.33 -10.59
CA LEU A 412 13.62 -11.72 -10.34
C LEU A 412 12.35 -12.58 -10.24
N ASP A 413 11.29 -12.12 -9.54
CA ASP A 413 9.99 -12.80 -9.49
C ASP A 413 9.39 -13.02 -10.89
N MET A 414 9.51 -12.02 -11.77
CA MET A 414 9.08 -12.12 -13.17
C MET A 414 9.87 -13.20 -13.92
N LEU A 415 11.20 -13.24 -13.74
CA LEU A 415 12.05 -14.25 -14.37
C LEU A 415 11.76 -15.66 -13.83
N GLU A 416 11.61 -15.82 -12.51
CA GLU A 416 11.25 -17.10 -11.87
C GLU A 416 9.89 -17.60 -12.37
N ARG A 417 8.88 -16.72 -12.41
CA ARG A 417 7.55 -17.07 -12.93
C ARG A 417 7.57 -17.39 -14.41
N PHE A 418 8.33 -16.63 -15.20
CA PHE A 418 8.48 -16.88 -16.63
C PHE A 418 9.16 -18.23 -16.87
N TRP A 419 10.20 -18.54 -16.11
CA TRP A 419 10.92 -19.80 -16.17
C TRP A 419 10.03 -21.00 -15.83
N GLU A 420 9.27 -20.93 -14.73
CA GLU A 420 8.28 -21.96 -14.35
C GLU A 420 7.28 -22.24 -15.48
N GLN A 421 6.88 -21.21 -16.21
CA GLN A 421 5.85 -21.26 -17.24
C GLN A 421 6.41 -21.39 -18.66
N GLN A 422 7.73 -21.51 -18.81
CA GLN A 422 8.44 -21.46 -20.08
C GLN A 422 7.91 -22.47 -21.11
N PRO A 423 7.63 -23.74 -20.77
CA PRO A 423 7.15 -24.70 -21.76
C PRO A 423 5.78 -24.31 -22.33
N ALA A 424 4.86 -23.86 -21.48
CA ALA A 424 3.52 -23.45 -21.93
C ALA A 424 3.57 -22.12 -22.69
N VAL A 425 4.35 -21.16 -22.20
CA VAL A 425 4.55 -19.86 -22.85
C VAL A 425 5.12 -20.04 -24.26
N LEU A 426 6.18 -20.84 -24.44
CA LEU A 426 6.77 -21.07 -25.75
C LEU A 426 5.82 -21.80 -26.70
N ASN A 427 5.09 -22.82 -26.23
CA ASN A 427 4.11 -23.52 -27.07
C ASN A 427 3.01 -22.59 -27.60
N VAL A 428 2.48 -21.72 -26.73
CA VAL A 428 1.49 -20.70 -27.15
C VAL A 428 2.12 -19.67 -28.09
N LEU A 429 3.34 -19.25 -27.80
CA LEU A 429 4.15 -18.40 -28.67
C LEU A 429 4.69 -19.13 -29.91
N MET A 430 4.40 -20.42 -30.14
CA MET A 430 4.75 -21.16 -31.35
C MET A 430 3.51 -21.61 -32.13
N SER A 431 2.33 -21.58 -31.51
CA SER A 431 1.03 -21.79 -32.14
C SER A 431 0.69 -20.73 -33.20
N ARG A 432 0.26 -21.19 -34.38
CA ARG A 432 -0.24 -20.32 -35.48
C ARG A 432 -1.63 -19.74 -35.20
N LYS A 433 -2.33 -20.21 -34.16
CA LYS A 433 -3.70 -19.79 -33.82
C LYS A 433 -3.78 -18.37 -33.23
N ILE A 434 -2.63 -17.78 -32.88
CA ILE A 434 -2.55 -16.49 -32.20
C ILE A 434 -1.67 -15.54 -33.03
N LYS A 435 -2.23 -14.41 -33.48
CA LYS A 435 -1.47 -13.35 -34.16
C LYS A 435 -0.47 -12.73 -33.18
N ARG A 436 0.83 -12.88 -33.47
CA ARG A 436 1.93 -12.28 -32.70
C ARG A 436 2.30 -10.92 -33.29
N ALA A 437 2.99 -10.11 -32.49
CA ALA A 437 3.86 -9.08 -33.05
C ALA A 437 5.12 -9.76 -33.59
N GLU A 438 5.60 -9.32 -34.76
CA GLU A 438 6.74 -9.92 -35.50
C GLU A 438 8.02 -10.05 -34.65
N ASP A 439 8.18 -9.20 -33.62
CA ASP A 439 9.34 -9.16 -32.72
C ASP A 439 9.33 -10.17 -31.55
N MET A 440 8.29 -11.00 -31.39
CA MET A 440 8.16 -11.92 -30.25
C MET A 440 8.88 -13.27 -30.45
N ALA A 441 9.47 -13.49 -31.63
CA ALA A 441 10.12 -14.74 -32.03
C ALA A 441 11.57 -14.89 -31.53
N SER A 442 12.08 -13.98 -30.68
CA SER A 442 13.51 -13.88 -30.36
C SER A 442 13.92 -14.42 -28.98
N LEU A 443 13.22 -15.44 -28.47
CA LEU A 443 13.62 -16.16 -27.24
C LEU A 443 14.42 -17.40 -27.64
N THR A 444 15.70 -17.20 -27.94
CA THR A 444 16.63 -18.28 -28.26
C THR A 444 16.95 -19.13 -27.03
N GLU A 445 17.48 -20.33 -27.24
CA GLU A 445 18.00 -21.17 -26.15
C GLU A 445 19.04 -20.45 -25.30
N GLU A 446 19.84 -19.55 -25.90
CA GLU A 446 20.79 -18.72 -25.18
C GLU A 446 20.10 -17.84 -24.11
N TYR A 447 18.96 -17.22 -24.43
CA TYR A 447 18.22 -16.44 -23.44
C TYR A 447 17.63 -17.33 -22.34
N MET A 448 17.25 -18.56 -22.65
CA MET A 448 16.74 -19.51 -21.66
C MET A 448 17.82 -19.91 -20.67
N ALA A 449 19.03 -20.21 -21.15
CA ALA A 449 20.19 -20.46 -20.31
C ALA A 449 20.52 -19.24 -19.43
N LEU A 450 20.49 -18.03 -20.03
CA LEU A 450 20.74 -16.79 -19.29
C LEU A 450 19.70 -16.53 -18.18
N ILE A 451 18.42 -16.85 -18.40
CA ILE A 451 17.39 -16.74 -17.36
C ILE A 451 17.74 -17.62 -16.16
N GLN A 452 18.13 -18.88 -16.39
CA GLN A 452 18.53 -19.79 -15.30
C GLN A 452 19.75 -19.27 -14.55
N GLU A 453 20.77 -18.79 -15.27
CA GLU A 453 21.98 -18.22 -14.66
C GLU A 453 21.67 -17.01 -13.79
N VAL A 454 20.85 -16.08 -14.29
CA VAL A 454 20.43 -14.89 -13.56
C VAL A 454 19.62 -15.27 -12.32
N ILE A 455 18.67 -16.20 -12.44
CA ILE A 455 17.91 -16.69 -11.28
C ILE A 455 18.86 -17.27 -10.25
N LYS A 456 19.72 -18.22 -10.64
CA LYS A 456 20.68 -18.87 -9.74
C LYS A 456 21.60 -17.87 -9.03
N LEU A 457 22.10 -16.87 -9.75
CA LEU A 457 23.01 -15.86 -9.19
C LEU A 457 22.30 -14.88 -8.24
N MET A 458 21.04 -14.53 -8.55
CA MET A 458 20.33 -13.48 -7.81
C MET A 458 19.45 -14.02 -6.68
N SER A 459 19.05 -15.30 -6.67
CA SER A 459 18.24 -15.89 -5.60
C SER A 459 18.89 -15.75 -4.21
N PRO A 460 20.20 -15.98 -4.00
CA PRO A 460 20.84 -15.76 -2.69
C PRO A 460 20.73 -14.31 -2.22
N LEU A 461 20.86 -13.33 -3.13
CA LEU A 461 20.71 -11.91 -2.81
C LEU A 461 19.27 -11.59 -2.37
N LYS A 462 18.28 -12.24 -2.97
CA LYS A 462 16.85 -12.04 -2.64
C LYS A 462 16.54 -12.61 -1.26
N VAL A 463 17.05 -13.80 -0.96
CA VAL A 463 16.95 -14.42 0.36
C VAL A 463 17.61 -13.52 1.41
N ALA A 464 18.87 -13.11 1.19
CA ALA A 464 19.59 -12.23 2.11
C ALA A 464 18.84 -10.91 2.34
N THR A 465 18.37 -10.24 1.28
CA THR A 465 17.63 -8.98 1.40
C THR A 465 16.31 -9.16 2.15
N THR A 466 15.63 -10.30 1.97
CA THR A 466 14.37 -10.59 2.65
C THR A 466 14.61 -10.82 4.15
N LEU A 467 15.57 -11.68 4.49
CA LEU A 467 15.94 -11.96 5.89
C LEU A 467 16.42 -10.70 6.62
N LEU A 468 17.26 -9.89 5.97
CA LEU A 468 17.80 -8.65 6.53
C LEU A 468 16.77 -7.49 6.58
N SER A 469 15.57 -7.69 6.04
CA SER A 469 14.46 -6.73 6.14
C SER A 469 13.40 -7.15 7.15
N GLU A 470 13.58 -8.29 7.85
CA GLU A 470 12.66 -8.74 8.87
C GLU A 470 12.86 -7.96 10.18
N GLU A 471 11.76 -7.51 10.80
CA GLU A 471 11.80 -6.74 12.05
C GLU A 471 11.91 -7.61 13.31
N LYS A 472 11.58 -8.90 13.22
CA LYS A 472 11.42 -9.80 14.38
C LYS A 472 12.66 -10.60 14.73
N ASN A 473 13.57 -10.75 13.79
CA ASN A 473 14.78 -11.55 13.96
C ASN A 473 15.97 -10.60 14.12
N LEU A 474 16.88 -10.95 15.02
CA LEU A 474 18.12 -10.19 15.24
C LEU A 474 18.95 -10.16 13.94
N THR A 475 19.22 -8.96 13.46
CA THR A 475 20.14 -8.70 12.35
C THR A 475 21.12 -7.61 12.78
N ILE A 476 22.38 -7.74 12.36
CA ILE A 476 23.48 -6.81 12.71
C ILE A 476 23.29 -5.45 12.02
#